data_AF-A0A2H3B8Z6-F1
#
_entry.id   AF-A0A2H3B8Z6-F1
#
_cell.length_a   1.000
_cell.length_b   1.000
_cell.length_c   1.000
_cell.angle_alpha   90.00
_cell.angle_beta   90.00
_cell.angle_gamma   90.00
#
_symmetry.space_group_name_H-M   'P 1'
#
loop_
_entity.id
_entity.type
_entity.pdbx_description
1 polymer ?
#
loop_
_entity_poly.entity_id
_entity_poly.type
_entity_poly.pdbx_seq_one_letter_code
_entity_poly.pdbx_strand_id
1 'polypeptide(L)'
;MASNTSNKSPVNLLSLDGGGIRGVSQLIILDEIMKRVQAKKQLTEVPKPCEYFHLIGGSGTGGLNAIMLGRLKMATEDALHNYKNLATAVFSPDNHKPFYKDSKFKTSILEAEIKKIVKCSCVGYTGDELLIDSSTGKDTTGNVFVCAKTSANLESPQRFRTYKGLPNQGPDCKIWEAGRATTATPMLFKPIMIVGLGGIRSSYIDAVGHNNPLKEVRDEAMQLFGYDCPIRVFLSIGTGHPGPNRFQQPRGMEKLLSQELMTTVTKIAADCESVSFDFARQYNSNPGIYFRFNVTHGTSILAADDWQRESDILAHTSAYLRDPNTSAMIEKIVESLCSSSRFIHNEDQQKVENIQENDPDTLNASNLASTDENQSKWKKDEELKLHKLALQKKLYGEEHPKTLLAMSNLAATYESQSRWKEAEELYLHVLPLRKRLLREEHPDTLITMSRLAFTYRSQSRWKETEELQLQVLTLRKKKIGEEYPKTLDAMSNLAATYESQSRWKEAEELRLHMLVLQKKIFGEKHPKTLLAISKLASIYQSQGRLNEAEELELQVLTL
;
A
#
# COMPACT_ATOMS: atom_id res chain seq x y z
N MET A 1 24.90 13.45 31.79
CA MET A 1 24.35 14.42 30.80
C MET A 1 23.08 13.82 30.24
N ALA A 2 21.93 14.51 30.35
CA ALA A 2 20.68 14.01 29.80
C ALA A 2 20.65 14.17 28.28
N SER A 3 20.31 13.11 27.53
CA SER A 3 19.98 13.23 26.11
C SER A 3 18.54 13.72 25.96
N ASN A 4 18.37 14.91 25.40
CA ASN A 4 17.06 15.43 25.01
C ASN A 4 16.25 14.36 24.25
N THR A 5 14.97 14.22 24.58
CA THR A 5 13.99 13.65 23.64
C THR A 5 14.02 14.53 22.39
N SER A 6 14.69 14.06 21.33
CA SER A 6 14.86 14.89 20.15
C SER A 6 13.48 15.19 19.54
N ASN A 7 13.21 16.47 19.35
CA ASN A 7 12.01 16.94 18.68
C ASN A 7 12.14 16.58 17.18
N LYS A 8 11.84 15.32 16.84
CA LYS A 8 12.12 14.74 15.53
C LYS A 8 11.35 15.51 14.45
N SER A 9 12.09 16.11 13.53
CA SER A 9 11.53 16.70 12.32
C SER A 9 10.63 15.69 11.60
N PRO A 10 9.43 16.10 11.16
CA PRO A 10 8.52 15.17 10.53
C PRO A 10 9.00 14.81 9.11
N VAL A 11 8.85 13.54 8.75
CA VAL A 11 9.34 12.98 7.48
C VAL A 11 8.28 13.01 6.38
N ASN A 12 8.77 13.06 5.14
CA ASN A 12 7.96 12.93 3.93
C ASN A 12 8.27 11.57 3.27
N LEU A 13 7.25 10.79 2.93
CA LEU A 13 7.37 9.43 2.40
C LEU A 13 6.75 9.34 1.00
N LEU A 14 7.40 8.61 0.10
CA LEU A 14 6.93 8.35 -1.27
C LEU A 14 6.87 6.83 -1.53
N SER A 15 5.72 6.36 -2.02
CA SER A 15 5.45 4.97 -2.40
C SER A 15 5.06 4.90 -3.88
N LEU A 16 5.82 4.13 -4.66
CA LEU A 16 5.64 3.97 -6.10
C LEU A 16 5.25 2.52 -6.45
N ASP A 17 4.03 2.34 -6.95
CA ASP A 17 3.51 1.02 -7.33
C ASP A 17 4.23 0.41 -8.56
N GLY A 18 4.17 -0.92 -8.67
CA GLY A 18 4.58 -1.66 -9.87
C GLY A 18 3.43 -1.85 -10.87
N GLY A 19 3.69 -1.65 -12.17
CA GLY A 19 2.66 -1.85 -13.21
C GLY A 19 3.12 -1.80 -14.66
N GLY A 20 4.37 -2.18 -14.95
CA GLY A 20 4.91 -2.15 -16.32
C GLY A 20 4.98 -0.72 -16.89
N ILE A 21 4.81 -0.58 -18.20
CA ILE A 21 4.95 0.68 -18.96
C ILE A 21 4.18 1.89 -18.36
N ARG A 22 3.10 1.64 -17.62
CA ARG A 22 2.30 2.67 -16.92
C ARG A 22 3.03 3.41 -15.79
N GLY A 23 4.25 3.01 -15.43
CA GLY A 23 5.16 3.78 -14.56
C GLY A 23 5.43 5.21 -15.06
N VAL A 24 5.20 5.51 -16.35
CA VAL A 24 5.22 6.87 -16.91
C VAL A 24 4.29 7.84 -16.16
N SER A 25 3.08 7.40 -15.78
CA SER A 25 2.11 8.25 -15.07
C SER A 25 2.64 8.74 -13.71
N GLN A 26 3.45 7.93 -13.01
CA GLN A 26 4.04 8.31 -11.73
C GLN A 26 5.00 9.48 -11.86
N LEU A 27 5.83 9.44 -12.89
CA LEU A 27 6.83 10.47 -13.16
C LEU A 27 6.16 11.79 -13.57
N ILE A 28 5.09 11.73 -14.38
CA ILE A 28 4.31 12.92 -14.76
C ILE A 28 3.60 13.56 -13.56
N ILE A 29 2.97 12.76 -12.69
CA ILE A 29 2.31 13.28 -11.47
C ILE A 29 3.32 13.92 -10.53
N LEU A 30 4.49 13.28 -10.35
CA LEU A 30 5.54 13.81 -9.48
C LEU A 30 6.19 15.06 -10.09
N ASP A 31 6.36 15.12 -11.40
CA ASP A 31 6.86 16.29 -12.13
C ASP A 31 5.97 17.53 -11.91
N GLU A 32 4.66 17.38 -12.02
CA GLU A 32 3.68 18.43 -11.71
C GLU A 32 3.78 18.89 -10.25
N ILE A 33 3.93 17.96 -9.29
CA ILE A 33 4.14 18.29 -7.88
C ILE A 33 5.44 19.10 -7.71
N MET A 34 6.56 18.66 -8.29
CA MET A 34 7.85 19.34 -8.14
C MET A 34 7.88 20.71 -8.85
N LYS A 35 7.20 20.87 -9.98
CA LYS A 35 7.01 22.17 -10.65
C LYS A 35 6.17 23.15 -9.82
N ARG A 36 5.15 22.68 -9.10
CA ARG A 36 4.43 23.53 -8.14
C ARG A 36 5.26 23.85 -6.90
N VAL A 37 6.11 22.93 -6.43
CA VAL A 37 7.10 23.23 -5.37
C VAL A 37 8.08 24.30 -5.84
N GLN A 38 8.61 24.20 -7.07
CA GLN A 38 9.46 25.22 -7.69
C GLN A 38 8.78 26.59 -7.66
N ALA A 39 7.54 26.68 -8.16
CA ALA A 39 6.78 27.92 -8.20
C ALA A 39 6.51 28.49 -6.80
N LYS A 40 6.09 27.66 -5.84
CA LYS A 40 5.76 28.08 -4.47
C LYS A 40 7.01 28.48 -3.65
N LYS A 41 8.17 27.93 -3.98
CA LYS A 41 9.48 28.28 -3.37
C LYS A 41 10.29 29.30 -4.16
N GLN A 42 9.84 29.70 -5.35
CA GLN A 42 10.55 30.61 -6.27
C GLN A 42 11.96 30.11 -6.63
N LEU A 43 12.11 28.81 -6.90
CA LEU A 43 13.38 28.18 -7.25
C LEU A 43 13.69 28.34 -8.75
N THR A 44 14.97 28.49 -9.08
CA THR A 44 15.46 28.64 -10.46
C THR A 44 15.23 27.40 -11.32
N GLU A 45 15.31 26.21 -10.70
CA GLU A 45 15.18 24.91 -11.36
C GLU A 45 14.13 24.05 -10.62
N VAL A 46 13.60 23.03 -11.30
CA VAL A 46 12.68 22.06 -10.68
C VAL A 46 13.44 21.25 -9.64
N PRO A 47 13.06 21.30 -8.34
CA PRO A 47 13.76 20.57 -7.29
C PRO A 47 13.65 19.05 -7.46
N LYS A 48 14.63 18.32 -6.93
CA LYS A 48 14.70 16.87 -7.07
C LYS A 48 13.87 16.18 -5.99
N PRO A 49 13.10 15.12 -6.29
CA PRO A 49 12.31 14.43 -5.26
C PRO A 49 13.12 13.92 -4.07
N CYS A 50 14.40 13.53 -4.27
CA CYS A 50 15.30 13.14 -3.20
C CYS A 50 15.58 14.25 -2.17
N GLU A 51 15.38 15.52 -2.51
CA GLU A 51 15.58 16.65 -1.58
C GLU A 51 14.38 16.83 -0.64
N TYR A 52 13.19 16.42 -1.08
CA TYR A 52 11.92 16.64 -0.37
C TYR A 52 11.39 15.38 0.32
N PHE A 53 11.63 14.19 -0.24
CA PHE A 53 11.22 12.92 0.33
C PHE A 53 12.34 12.27 1.13
N HIS A 54 12.06 11.94 2.39
CA HIS A 54 13.03 11.33 3.30
C HIS A 54 13.26 9.86 2.94
N LEU A 55 12.21 9.18 2.47
CA LEU A 55 12.23 7.80 2.02
C LEU A 55 11.37 7.63 0.76
N ILE A 56 11.92 6.96 -0.25
CA ILE A 56 11.26 6.60 -1.50
C ILE A 56 11.31 5.07 -1.64
N GLY A 57 10.15 4.42 -1.59
CA GLY A 57 10.03 2.97 -1.82
C GLY A 57 9.29 2.66 -3.11
N GLY A 58 9.70 1.59 -3.79
CA GLY A 58 9.05 1.16 -5.02
C GLY A 58 9.04 -0.36 -5.23
N SER A 59 8.05 -0.83 -6.00
CA SER A 59 7.97 -2.22 -6.50
C SER A 59 7.80 -2.21 -8.01
N GLY A 60 8.08 -3.32 -8.70
CA GLY A 60 7.93 -3.38 -10.16
C GLY A 60 8.72 -2.26 -10.87
N THR A 61 8.05 -1.57 -11.78
CA THR A 61 8.55 -0.37 -12.46
C THR A 61 8.60 0.88 -11.55
N GLY A 62 7.78 0.95 -10.50
CA GLY A 62 7.90 1.97 -9.45
C GLY A 62 9.21 1.84 -8.66
N GLY A 63 9.76 0.63 -8.53
CA GLY A 63 11.10 0.40 -7.97
C GLY A 63 12.21 1.01 -8.83
N LEU A 64 12.13 0.87 -10.15
CA LEU A 64 13.06 1.52 -11.07
C LEU A 64 12.94 3.05 -11.00
N ASN A 65 11.72 3.59 -10.90
CA ASN A 65 11.48 5.02 -10.68
C ASN A 65 12.08 5.50 -9.35
N ALA A 66 11.93 4.73 -8.26
CA ALA A 66 12.53 5.05 -6.96
C ALA A 66 14.07 5.13 -7.04
N ILE A 67 14.71 4.21 -7.77
CA ILE A 67 16.16 4.24 -8.03
C ILE A 67 16.57 5.52 -8.78
N MET A 68 15.87 5.88 -9.86
CA MET A 68 16.20 7.09 -10.64
C MET A 68 16.05 8.37 -9.82
N LEU A 69 14.90 8.54 -9.17
CA LEU A 69 14.54 9.77 -8.45
C LEU A 69 15.30 9.95 -7.14
N GLY A 70 15.70 8.85 -6.49
CA GLY A 70 16.38 8.86 -5.19
C GLY A 70 17.87 8.53 -5.29
N ARG A 71 18.23 7.30 -5.67
CA ARG A 71 19.63 6.83 -5.65
C ARG A 71 20.50 7.46 -6.74
N LEU A 72 19.92 7.72 -7.91
CA LEU A 72 20.58 8.41 -9.02
C LEU A 72 20.35 9.94 -9.00
N LYS A 73 19.54 10.43 -8.05
CA LYS A 73 19.29 11.87 -7.80
C LYS A 73 18.92 12.64 -9.09
N MET A 74 18.11 12.00 -9.95
CA MET A 74 17.63 12.58 -11.21
C MET A 74 16.50 13.60 -10.98
N ALA A 75 16.37 14.59 -11.88
CA ALA A 75 15.14 15.36 -11.99
C ALA A 75 14.00 14.49 -12.54
N THR A 76 12.76 14.92 -12.34
CA THR A 76 11.56 14.22 -12.82
C THR A 76 11.52 14.10 -14.34
N GLU A 77 11.96 15.13 -15.07
CA GLU A 77 12.06 15.13 -16.53
C GLU A 77 13.13 14.16 -17.05
N ASP A 78 14.32 14.12 -16.42
CA ASP A 78 15.39 13.17 -16.75
C ASP A 78 14.96 11.73 -16.53
N ALA A 79 14.33 11.45 -15.39
CA ALA A 79 13.79 10.14 -15.07
C ALA A 79 12.70 9.72 -16.07
N LEU A 80 11.82 10.65 -16.47
CA LEU A 80 10.79 10.41 -17.49
C LEU A 80 11.41 10.10 -18.86
N HIS A 81 12.43 10.85 -19.29
CA HIS A 81 13.14 10.60 -20.54
C HIS A 81 13.82 9.21 -20.54
N ASN A 82 14.55 8.89 -19.46
CA ASN A 82 15.21 7.59 -19.29
C ASN A 82 14.21 6.43 -19.26
N TYR A 83 13.09 6.59 -18.54
CA TYR A 83 12.04 5.58 -18.48
C TYR A 83 11.42 5.31 -19.85
N LYS A 84 11.10 6.36 -20.61
CA LYS A 84 10.56 6.24 -21.98
C LYS A 84 11.51 5.45 -22.88
N ASN A 85 12.79 5.83 -22.93
CA ASN A 85 13.80 5.15 -23.75
C ASN A 85 13.91 3.65 -23.40
N LEU A 86 13.92 3.31 -22.10
CA LEU A 86 13.93 1.93 -21.64
C LEU A 86 12.66 1.20 -22.06
N ALA A 87 11.48 1.81 -21.90
CA ALA A 87 10.22 1.23 -22.31
C ALA A 87 10.17 0.97 -23.83
N THR A 88 10.69 1.89 -24.66
CA THR A 88 10.83 1.72 -26.12
C THR A 88 11.61 0.44 -26.44
N ALA A 89 12.81 0.30 -25.87
CA ALA A 89 13.71 -0.80 -26.19
C ALA A 89 13.22 -2.14 -25.62
N VAL A 90 12.64 -2.13 -24.41
CA VAL A 90 12.23 -3.34 -23.70
C VAL A 90 10.91 -3.91 -24.21
N PHE A 91 9.94 -3.07 -24.55
CA PHE A 91 8.61 -3.50 -25.00
C PHE A 91 8.40 -3.46 -26.52
N SER A 92 9.44 -3.11 -27.30
CA SER A 92 9.43 -3.20 -28.77
C SER A 92 9.06 -4.62 -29.26
N PRO A 93 8.32 -4.75 -30.38
CA PRO A 93 8.18 -5.99 -31.13
C PRO A 93 9.49 -6.77 -31.31
N ASP A 94 10.60 -6.08 -31.58
CA ASP A 94 11.91 -6.69 -31.84
C ASP A 94 12.54 -7.37 -30.61
N ASN A 95 12.05 -7.07 -29.39
CA ASN A 95 12.50 -7.71 -28.16
C ASN A 95 11.73 -9.01 -27.82
N HIS A 96 10.72 -9.37 -28.61
CA HIS A 96 9.95 -10.59 -28.36
C HIS A 96 10.81 -11.85 -28.56
N LYS A 97 10.61 -12.83 -27.69
CA LYS A 97 11.07 -14.20 -27.86
C LYS A 97 9.93 -15.05 -28.44
N PRO A 98 10.24 -16.14 -29.16
CA PRO A 98 9.23 -17.11 -29.56
C PRO A 98 8.45 -17.68 -28.36
N PHE A 99 7.15 -17.92 -28.56
CA PHE A 99 6.18 -18.44 -27.58
C PHE A 99 6.69 -19.61 -26.72
N TYR A 100 7.51 -20.51 -27.29
CA TYR A 100 8.03 -21.70 -26.60
C TYR A 100 9.19 -21.43 -25.63
N LYS A 101 9.59 -20.17 -25.39
CA LYS A 101 10.66 -19.82 -24.46
C LYS A 101 10.14 -19.40 -23.08
N ASP A 102 11.00 -19.59 -22.09
CA ASP A 102 10.74 -19.40 -20.66
C ASP A 102 10.53 -17.94 -20.21
N SER A 103 10.53 -16.97 -21.13
CA SER A 103 10.06 -15.59 -20.85
C SER A 103 9.71 -14.87 -22.16
N LYS A 104 8.74 -13.94 -22.14
CA LYS A 104 8.28 -13.19 -23.32
C LYS A 104 9.36 -12.29 -23.94
N PHE A 105 10.18 -11.63 -23.12
CA PHE A 105 11.15 -10.62 -23.58
C PHE A 105 12.62 -11.04 -23.35
N LYS A 106 13.57 -10.46 -24.10
CA LYS A 106 15.01 -10.67 -23.84
C LYS A 106 15.44 -9.83 -22.63
N THR A 107 15.82 -10.53 -21.55
CA THR A 107 16.30 -9.94 -20.30
C THR A 107 17.59 -9.14 -20.46
N SER A 108 18.40 -9.46 -21.47
CA SER A 108 19.63 -8.74 -21.81
C SER A 108 19.36 -7.30 -22.26
N ILE A 109 18.23 -7.02 -22.93
CA ILE A 109 17.88 -5.64 -23.33
C ILE A 109 17.46 -4.82 -22.11
N LEU A 110 16.60 -5.38 -21.25
CA LEU A 110 16.23 -4.73 -19.99
C LEU A 110 17.45 -4.48 -19.08
N GLU A 111 18.39 -5.41 -19.02
CA GLU A 111 19.65 -5.22 -18.28
C GLU A 111 20.53 -4.12 -18.90
N ALA A 112 20.67 -4.12 -20.23
CA ALA A 112 21.48 -3.13 -20.94
C ALA A 112 20.94 -1.70 -20.76
N GLU A 113 19.62 -1.51 -20.88
CA GLU A 113 19.01 -0.19 -20.68
C GLU A 113 19.07 0.26 -19.21
N ILE A 114 18.88 -0.62 -18.22
CA ILE A 114 19.08 -0.25 -16.81
C ILE A 114 20.55 0.15 -16.56
N LYS A 115 21.53 -0.60 -17.10
CA LYS A 115 22.96 -0.23 -17.00
C LYS A 115 23.28 1.10 -17.69
N LYS A 116 22.61 1.42 -18.79
CA LYS A 116 22.73 2.70 -19.51
C LYS A 116 22.18 3.87 -18.68
N ILE A 117 21.01 3.71 -18.05
CA ILE A 117 20.46 4.71 -17.11
C ILE A 117 21.45 4.99 -15.97
N VAL A 118 22.06 3.95 -15.39
CA VAL A 118 23.08 4.12 -14.35
C VAL A 118 24.31 4.87 -14.88
N LYS A 119 24.87 4.48 -16.03
CA LYS A 119 26.02 5.17 -16.66
C LYS A 119 25.76 6.64 -16.99
N CYS A 120 24.57 6.96 -17.48
CA CYS A 120 24.19 8.33 -17.86
C CYS A 120 23.85 9.21 -16.65
N SER A 121 23.68 8.65 -15.45
CA SER A 121 23.24 9.41 -14.27
C SER A 121 24.31 10.30 -13.63
N CYS A 122 25.59 9.93 -13.75
CA CYS A 122 26.68 10.65 -13.08
C CYS A 122 28.01 10.44 -13.81
N VAL A 123 28.82 11.50 -13.90
CA VAL A 123 30.15 11.45 -14.53
C VAL A 123 31.04 10.47 -13.77
N GLY A 124 31.59 9.49 -14.49
CA GLY A 124 32.45 8.44 -13.92
C GLY A 124 31.72 7.16 -13.51
N TYR A 125 30.38 7.07 -13.63
CA TYR A 125 29.68 5.81 -13.40
C TYR A 125 30.00 4.80 -14.52
N THR A 126 30.51 3.64 -14.11
CA THR A 126 30.87 2.49 -14.94
C THR A 126 29.68 1.60 -15.28
N GLY A 127 28.54 1.80 -14.60
CA GLY A 127 27.33 1.00 -14.73
C GLY A 127 27.29 -0.22 -13.79
N ASP A 128 28.27 -0.36 -12.90
CA ASP A 128 28.42 -1.46 -11.95
C ASP A 128 28.44 -0.98 -10.48
N GLU A 129 28.01 0.26 -10.24
CA GLU A 129 27.96 0.91 -8.93
C GLU A 129 27.04 0.17 -7.95
N LEU A 130 27.43 0.13 -6.67
CA LEU A 130 26.62 -0.45 -5.61
C LEU A 130 25.35 0.37 -5.36
N LEU A 131 24.25 -0.32 -5.04
CA LEU A 131 23.00 0.32 -4.61
C LEU A 131 23.22 1.11 -3.32
N ILE A 132 24.05 0.60 -2.42
CA ILE A 132 24.39 1.27 -1.17
C ILE A 132 25.06 2.63 -1.44
N ASP A 133 24.64 3.64 -0.69
CA ASP A 133 25.15 5.01 -0.75
C ASP A 133 25.44 5.44 0.70
N SER A 134 26.73 5.66 1.01
CA SER A 134 27.19 6.10 2.33
C SER A 134 26.69 7.48 2.74
N SER A 135 26.11 8.26 1.81
CA SER A 135 25.42 9.51 2.10
C SER A 135 23.95 9.33 2.50
N THR A 136 23.42 8.10 2.57
CA THR A 136 22.03 7.83 2.95
C THR A 136 21.91 7.12 4.30
N GLY A 137 20.95 7.56 5.11
CA GLY A 137 20.63 6.95 6.40
C GLY A 137 19.52 7.70 7.15
N LYS A 138 19.46 7.47 8.45
CA LYS A 138 18.42 7.99 9.37
C LYS A 138 18.25 9.51 9.34
N ASP A 139 19.33 10.26 9.21
CA ASP A 139 19.31 11.72 9.36
C ASP A 139 19.36 12.46 8.00
N THR A 140 19.04 11.77 6.90
CA THR A 140 19.13 12.30 5.52
C THR A 140 17.82 12.16 4.75
N THR A 141 17.70 12.90 3.64
CA THR A 141 16.67 12.70 2.63
C THR A 141 17.17 11.82 1.48
N GLY A 142 16.27 11.38 0.59
CA GLY A 142 16.61 10.58 -0.58
C GLY A 142 16.97 9.12 -0.31
N ASN A 143 16.65 8.59 0.87
CA ASN A 143 16.80 7.14 1.14
C ASN A 143 15.91 6.34 0.18
N VAL A 144 16.45 5.29 -0.45
CA VAL A 144 15.68 4.44 -1.37
C VAL A 144 15.66 3.00 -0.91
N PHE A 145 14.52 2.33 -1.11
CA PHE A 145 14.51 0.88 -1.23
C PHE A 145 13.62 0.40 -2.39
N VAL A 146 13.92 -0.79 -2.90
CA VAL A 146 13.08 -1.49 -3.88
C VAL A 146 12.72 -2.89 -3.42
N CYS A 147 11.50 -3.32 -3.71
CA CYS A 147 10.99 -4.65 -3.38
C CYS A 147 11.26 -5.67 -4.49
N ALA A 148 11.76 -6.85 -4.12
CA ALA A 148 11.74 -8.05 -4.96
C ALA A 148 11.48 -9.27 -4.08
N LYS A 149 11.06 -10.40 -4.65
CA LYS A 149 10.94 -11.68 -3.91
C LYS A 149 12.07 -12.63 -4.29
N THR A 150 12.53 -13.41 -3.32
CA THR A 150 13.40 -14.55 -3.64
C THR A 150 12.54 -15.66 -4.26
N SER A 151 13.09 -16.46 -5.16
CA SER A 151 12.36 -17.62 -5.70
C SER A 151 12.10 -18.73 -4.67
N ALA A 152 12.72 -18.66 -3.48
CA ALA A 152 12.59 -19.64 -2.40
C ALA A 152 11.61 -19.21 -1.28
N ASN A 153 11.45 -17.89 -1.07
CA ASN A 153 10.48 -17.32 -0.14
C ASN A 153 9.63 -16.28 -0.90
N LEU A 154 8.35 -16.63 -1.08
CA LEU A 154 7.34 -15.82 -1.75
C LEU A 154 6.38 -15.11 -0.78
N GLU A 155 6.55 -15.24 0.54
CA GLU A 155 5.65 -14.64 1.53
C GLU A 155 6.02 -13.19 1.85
N SER A 156 7.32 -12.87 1.93
CA SER A 156 7.82 -11.54 2.27
C SER A 156 8.80 -10.99 1.22
N PRO A 157 8.71 -9.70 0.83
CA PRO A 157 9.62 -9.10 -0.12
C PRO A 157 10.98 -8.81 0.54
N GLN A 158 12.07 -9.17 -0.14
CA GLN A 158 13.38 -8.59 0.10
C GLN A 158 13.35 -7.12 -0.31
N ARG A 159 13.87 -6.26 0.57
CA ARG A 159 14.06 -4.83 0.31
C ARG A 159 15.54 -4.60 0.05
N PHE A 160 15.89 -4.16 -1.16
CA PHE A 160 17.25 -3.73 -1.50
C PHE A 160 17.34 -2.23 -1.21
N ARG A 161 18.30 -1.79 -0.40
CA ARG A 161 18.33 -0.45 0.20
C ARG A 161 19.58 0.32 -0.18
N THR A 162 19.51 1.65 -0.14
CA THR A 162 20.71 2.53 -0.23
C THR A 162 21.41 2.70 1.11
N TYR A 163 20.71 2.49 2.22
CA TYR A 163 21.17 2.68 3.59
C TYR A 163 21.40 1.34 4.31
N LYS A 164 22.29 1.34 5.32
CA LYS A 164 22.59 0.17 6.16
C LYS A 164 21.99 0.30 7.56
N GLY A 165 21.94 -0.82 8.29
CA GLY A 165 21.65 -0.86 9.72
C GLY A 165 20.23 -1.31 10.08
N LEU A 166 19.47 -1.85 9.13
CA LEU A 166 18.15 -2.44 9.39
C LEU A 166 18.17 -3.97 9.23
N PRO A 167 17.27 -4.71 9.92
CA PRO A 167 17.10 -6.15 9.73
C PRO A 167 16.84 -6.53 8.27
N ASN A 168 17.26 -7.75 7.90
CA ASN A 168 17.15 -8.29 6.54
C ASN A 168 17.74 -7.33 5.49
N GLN A 169 18.98 -6.85 5.74
CA GLN A 169 19.72 -5.90 4.89
C GLN A 169 19.73 -6.29 3.39
N GLY A 170 19.71 -7.59 3.09
CA GLY A 170 19.85 -8.13 1.74
C GLY A 170 21.31 -8.21 1.30
N PRO A 171 21.58 -8.66 0.07
CA PRO A 171 22.92 -8.65 -0.51
C PRO A 171 23.35 -7.20 -0.85
N ASP A 172 24.65 -6.89 -0.70
CA ASP A 172 25.25 -5.66 -1.24
C ASP A 172 25.32 -5.77 -2.78
N CYS A 173 24.19 -5.50 -3.44
CA CYS A 173 24.06 -5.61 -4.89
C CYS A 173 24.33 -4.28 -5.62
N LYS A 174 24.51 -4.38 -6.94
CA LYS A 174 24.64 -3.23 -7.83
C LYS A 174 23.29 -2.56 -8.08
N ILE A 175 23.31 -1.28 -8.47
CA ILE A 175 22.08 -0.51 -8.78
C ILE A 175 21.27 -1.23 -9.89
N TRP A 176 21.95 -1.72 -10.92
CA TRP A 176 21.28 -2.40 -12.03
C TRP A 176 20.74 -3.78 -11.65
N GLU A 177 21.37 -4.47 -10.69
CA GLU A 177 20.90 -5.76 -10.18
C GLU A 177 19.61 -5.58 -9.38
N ALA A 178 19.55 -4.56 -8.52
CA ALA A 178 18.32 -4.17 -7.82
C ALA A 178 17.20 -3.79 -8.81
N GLY A 179 17.52 -2.95 -9.80
CA GLY A 179 16.60 -2.56 -10.86
C GLY A 179 16.08 -3.76 -11.67
N ARG A 180 16.94 -4.74 -11.98
CA ARG A 180 16.55 -6.01 -12.63
C ARG A 180 15.73 -6.91 -11.73
N ALA A 181 16.02 -6.98 -10.43
CA ALA A 181 15.27 -7.80 -9.48
C ALA A 181 13.84 -7.27 -9.32
N THR A 182 13.67 -5.97 -9.04
CA THR A 182 12.32 -5.37 -8.91
C THR A 182 11.53 -5.38 -10.22
N THR A 183 12.14 -5.54 -11.40
CA THR A 183 11.44 -5.59 -12.70
C THR A 183 11.38 -6.99 -13.32
N ALA A 184 11.85 -8.03 -12.63
CA ALA A 184 11.84 -9.42 -13.12
C ALA A 184 10.45 -10.07 -12.94
N THR A 185 9.42 -9.48 -13.56
CA THR A 185 8.05 -10.00 -13.49
C THR A 185 7.99 -11.40 -14.15
N PRO A 186 7.45 -12.42 -13.45
CA PRO A 186 7.28 -13.76 -14.00
C PRO A 186 6.55 -13.76 -15.35
N MET A 187 6.86 -14.75 -16.20
CA MET A 187 6.44 -14.87 -17.61
C MET A 187 6.97 -13.77 -18.56
N LEU A 188 7.20 -12.54 -18.10
CA LEU A 188 7.80 -11.49 -18.93
C LEU A 188 9.32 -11.62 -19.00
N PHE A 189 9.96 -11.79 -17.85
CA PHE A 189 11.42 -11.79 -17.70
C PHE A 189 11.90 -12.98 -16.87
N LYS A 190 13.10 -13.48 -17.18
CA LYS A 190 13.78 -14.46 -16.31
C LYS A 190 14.15 -13.81 -14.96
N PRO A 191 14.15 -14.60 -13.87
CA PRO A 191 14.76 -14.21 -12.60
C PRO A 191 16.20 -13.72 -12.76
N ILE A 192 16.68 -12.90 -11.83
CA ILE A 192 18.09 -12.52 -11.73
C ILE A 192 18.75 -13.27 -10.57
N MET A 193 19.95 -13.79 -10.80
CA MET A 193 20.81 -14.32 -9.73
C MET A 193 21.65 -13.17 -9.17
N ILE A 194 21.54 -12.90 -7.87
CA ILE A 194 22.39 -11.94 -7.16
C ILE A 194 23.23 -12.71 -6.14
N VAL A 195 24.51 -12.37 -6.05
CA VAL A 195 25.46 -12.99 -5.12
C VAL A 195 25.48 -12.17 -3.83
N GLY A 196 25.15 -12.80 -2.70
CA GLY A 196 25.20 -12.18 -1.38
C GLY A 196 26.56 -12.31 -0.69
N LEU A 197 26.66 -11.67 0.48
CA LEU A 197 27.76 -11.85 1.42
C LEU A 197 27.94 -13.34 1.72
N GLY A 198 29.19 -13.81 1.66
CA GLY A 198 29.52 -15.24 1.75
C GLY A 198 29.39 -16.04 0.45
N GLY A 199 29.10 -15.39 -0.69
CA GLY A 199 29.06 -16.04 -2.01
C GLY A 199 27.77 -16.81 -2.33
N ILE A 200 26.79 -16.78 -1.42
CA ILE A 200 25.49 -17.44 -1.60
C ILE A 200 24.74 -16.78 -2.77
N ARG A 201 24.32 -17.59 -3.74
CA ARG A 201 23.60 -17.12 -4.93
C ARG A 201 22.09 -17.28 -4.72
N SER A 202 21.37 -16.17 -4.70
CA SER A 202 19.91 -16.16 -4.57
C SER A 202 19.25 -15.72 -5.87
N SER A 203 18.19 -16.42 -6.27
CA SER A 203 17.34 -16.07 -7.40
C SER A 203 16.27 -15.07 -6.96
N TYR A 204 16.11 -13.98 -7.69
CA TYR A 204 15.13 -12.92 -7.42
C TYR A 204 14.20 -12.67 -8.61
N ILE A 205 12.94 -12.42 -8.27
CA ILE A 205 11.85 -11.99 -9.16
C ILE A 205 11.19 -10.71 -8.61
N ASP A 206 10.35 -10.08 -9.42
CA ASP A 206 9.48 -8.98 -9.01
C ASP A 206 8.68 -9.34 -7.74
N ALA A 207 8.33 -8.34 -6.91
CA ALA A 207 7.60 -8.54 -5.66
C ALA A 207 6.10 -8.75 -5.88
N VAL A 208 5.75 -9.77 -6.66
CA VAL A 208 4.37 -10.17 -6.96
C VAL A 208 3.58 -10.37 -5.66
N GLY A 209 2.46 -9.65 -5.54
CA GLY A 209 1.63 -9.57 -4.33
C GLY A 209 2.03 -8.49 -3.31
N HIS A 210 3.02 -7.65 -3.62
CA HIS A 210 3.41 -6.44 -2.86
C HIS A 210 3.66 -5.28 -3.82
N ASN A 211 2.86 -5.21 -4.90
CA ASN A 211 3.10 -4.26 -5.98
C ASN A 211 2.79 -2.82 -5.57
N ASN A 212 1.99 -2.61 -4.51
CA ASN A 212 1.87 -1.33 -3.82
C ASN A 212 2.68 -1.41 -2.51
N PRO A 213 3.89 -0.84 -2.45
CA PRO A 213 4.80 -0.99 -1.31
C PRO A 213 4.43 -0.10 -0.11
N LEU A 214 3.17 0.30 0.05
CA LEU A 214 2.73 1.24 1.10
C LEU A 214 3.03 0.76 2.52
N LYS A 215 2.80 -0.53 2.78
CA LYS A 215 3.07 -1.16 4.08
C LYS A 215 4.58 -1.18 4.32
N GLU A 216 5.34 -1.57 3.30
CA GLU A 216 6.80 -1.60 3.28
C GLU A 216 7.41 -0.21 3.52
N VAL A 217 6.91 0.86 2.88
CA VAL A 217 7.40 2.23 3.08
C VAL A 217 7.13 2.72 4.50
N ARG A 218 5.95 2.44 5.04
CA ARG A 218 5.62 2.77 6.44
C ARG A 218 6.55 2.03 7.40
N ASP A 219 6.73 0.73 7.20
CA ASP A 219 7.47 -0.14 8.11
C ASP A 219 8.99 0.11 8.03
N GLU A 220 9.52 0.48 6.86
CA GLU A 220 10.90 0.98 6.71
C GLU A 220 11.08 2.36 7.34
N ALA A 221 10.15 3.30 7.16
CA ALA A 221 10.21 4.63 7.79
C ALA A 221 10.21 4.53 9.34
N MET A 222 9.36 3.67 9.90
CA MET A 222 9.32 3.41 11.34
C MET A 222 10.63 2.81 11.88
N GLN A 223 11.34 2.01 11.09
CA GLN A 223 12.62 1.44 11.50
C GLN A 223 13.78 2.43 11.32
N LEU A 224 13.82 3.15 10.20
CA LEU A 224 14.90 4.08 9.84
C LEU A 224 14.86 5.36 10.70
N PHE A 225 13.69 5.98 10.84
CA PHE A 225 13.50 7.26 11.54
C PHE A 225 12.97 7.07 12.98
N GLY A 226 12.42 5.90 13.28
CA GLY A 226 11.83 5.53 14.58
C GLY A 226 10.30 5.64 14.62
N TYR A 227 9.66 4.82 15.44
CA TYR A 227 8.21 4.63 15.49
C TYR A 227 7.40 5.91 15.77
N ASP A 228 7.89 6.78 16.65
CA ASP A 228 7.24 8.06 16.97
C ASP A 228 7.61 9.21 16.01
N CYS A 229 8.31 8.93 14.91
CA CYS A 229 8.66 9.94 13.93
C CYS A 229 7.38 10.44 13.22
N PRO A 230 7.01 11.74 13.35
CA PRO A 230 5.79 12.23 12.75
C PRO A 230 5.90 12.22 11.22
N ILE A 231 4.86 11.77 10.53
CA ILE A 231 4.79 11.81 9.06
C ILE A 231 4.05 13.08 8.65
N ARG A 232 4.69 13.94 7.85
CA ARG A 232 4.07 15.16 7.31
C ARG A 232 3.29 14.87 6.03
N VAL A 233 3.92 14.13 5.11
CA VAL A 233 3.32 13.71 3.84
C VAL A 233 3.62 12.23 3.62
N PHE A 234 2.60 11.47 3.25
CA PHE A 234 2.73 10.11 2.73
C PHE A 234 2.06 10.06 1.36
N LEU A 235 2.87 10.20 0.31
CA LEU A 235 2.43 10.20 -1.08
C LEU A 235 2.52 8.78 -1.66
N SER A 236 1.42 8.30 -2.23
CA SER A 236 1.33 7.02 -2.94
C SER A 236 0.86 7.26 -4.38
N ILE A 237 1.62 6.76 -5.36
CA ILE A 237 1.30 6.96 -6.78
C ILE A 237 1.18 5.61 -7.49
N GLY A 238 -0.05 5.28 -7.89
CA GLY A 238 -0.38 4.09 -8.65
C GLY A 238 -0.02 4.19 -10.13
N THR A 239 0.01 3.03 -10.80
CA THR A 239 0.29 2.87 -12.23
C THR A 239 -0.98 2.62 -13.06
N GLY A 240 -2.11 3.15 -12.62
CA GLY A 240 -3.43 3.04 -13.26
C GLY A 240 -4.11 1.67 -13.18
N HIS A 241 -5.43 1.69 -13.39
CA HIS A 241 -6.29 0.50 -13.52
C HIS A 241 -6.82 0.41 -14.97
N PRO A 242 -6.87 -0.79 -15.59
CA PRO A 242 -7.55 -0.97 -16.89
C PRO A 242 -9.07 -0.77 -16.74
N GLY A 243 -9.69 0.05 -17.58
CA GLY A 243 -11.14 0.32 -17.50
C GLY A 243 -12.02 -0.93 -17.71
N PRO A 244 -13.30 -0.91 -17.30
CA PRO A 244 -14.17 -2.10 -17.22
C PRO A 244 -14.64 -2.70 -18.56
N ASN A 245 -14.18 -2.21 -19.73
CA ASN A 245 -14.79 -2.51 -21.03
C ASN A 245 -13.90 -3.30 -22.01
N ARG A 246 -14.48 -4.41 -22.52
CA ARG A 246 -14.14 -5.27 -23.68
C ARG A 246 -12.68 -5.64 -23.96
N PHE A 247 -12.38 -6.91 -23.71
CA PHE A 247 -11.29 -7.66 -24.33
C PHE A 247 -11.57 -7.97 -25.80
N GLN A 248 -10.70 -7.52 -26.71
CA GLN A 248 -10.54 -8.20 -28.01
C GLN A 248 -9.75 -9.49 -27.78
N GLN A 249 -10.32 -10.64 -28.15
CA GLN A 249 -9.67 -11.94 -27.93
C GLN A 249 -8.52 -12.18 -28.93
N PRO A 250 -7.32 -12.54 -28.46
CA PRO A 250 -6.28 -13.15 -29.30
C PRO A 250 -6.76 -14.49 -29.87
N ARG A 251 -6.29 -14.85 -31.07
CA ARG A 251 -6.64 -16.10 -31.77
C ARG A 251 -5.54 -17.14 -31.58
N GLY A 252 -5.90 -18.41 -31.38
CA GLY A 252 -4.95 -19.54 -31.33
C GLY A 252 -4.28 -19.76 -29.96
N MET A 253 -3.14 -20.44 -29.93
CA MET A 253 -2.41 -20.81 -28.70
C MET A 253 -1.91 -19.60 -27.88
N GLU A 254 -1.79 -18.43 -28.52
CA GLU A 254 -1.49 -17.15 -27.85
C GLU A 254 -2.55 -16.78 -26.78
N LYS A 255 -3.77 -17.31 -26.90
CA LYS A 255 -4.89 -17.05 -25.99
C LYS A 255 -4.61 -17.50 -24.55
N LEU A 256 -3.82 -18.56 -24.33
CA LEU A 256 -3.57 -19.08 -22.97
C LEU A 256 -2.54 -18.21 -22.20
N LEU A 257 -1.36 -17.96 -22.78
CA LEU A 257 -0.34 -17.12 -22.16
C LEU A 257 -0.77 -15.65 -22.02
N SER A 258 -1.54 -15.13 -22.99
CA SER A 258 -2.12 -13.78 -22.87
C SER A 258 -3.16 -13.71 -21.76
N GLN A 259 -4.01 -14.72 -21.57
CA GLN A 259 -4.93 -14.78 -20.44
C GLN A 259 -4.22 -14.86 -19.09
N GLU A 260 -3.16 -15.64 -18.93
CA GLU A 260 -2.40 -15.69 -17.65
C GLU A 260 -1.69 -14.37 -17.33
N LEU A 261 -1.07 -13.74 -18.34
CA LEU A 261 -0.44 -12.43 -18.18
C LEU A 261 -1.49 -11.35 -17.83
N MET A 262 -2.63 -11.31 -18.54
CA MET A 262 -3.71 -10.38 -18.25
C MET A 262 -4.31 -10.61 -16.86
N THR A 263 -4.52 -11.87 -16.48
CA THR A 263 -4.97 -12.25 -15.12
C THR A 263 -3.99 -11.74 -14.07
N THR A 264 -2.69 -11.83 -14.34
CA THR A 264 -1.64 -11.34 -13.44
C THR A 264 -1.67 -9.81 -13.33
N VAL A 265 -1.73 -9.09 -14.45
CA VAL A 265 -1.79 -7.61 -14.46
C VAL A 265 -3.05 -7.09 -13.76
N THR A 266 -4.21 -7.72 -13.97
CA THR A 266 -5.46 -7.34 -13.29
C THR A 266 -5.43 -7.66 -11.80
N LYS A 267 -4.90 -8.83 -11.39
CA LYS A 267 -4.68 -9.16 -9.96
C LYS A 267 -3.77 -8.13 -9.29
N ILE A 268 -2.69 -7.72 -9.96
CA ILE A 268 -1.78 -6.68 -9.48
C ILE A 268 -2.50 -5.34 -9.28
N ALA A 269 -3.27 -4.89 -10.27
CA ALA A 269 -4.02 -3.63 -10.17
C ALA A 269 -5.08 -3.65 -9.03
N ALA A 270 -5.78 -4.77 -8.86
CA ALA A 270 -6.76 -4.95 -7.79
C ALA A 270 -6.12 -5.02 -6.39
N ASP A 271 -4.99 -5.74 -6.26
CA ASP A 271 -4.19 -5.82 -5.02
C ASP A 271 -3.68 -4.43 -4.60
N CYS A 272 -3.11 -3.67 -5.54
CA CYS A 272 -2.63 -2.31 -5.29
C CYS A 272 -3.72 -1.39 -4.72
N GLU A 273 -4.96 -1.49 -5.21
CA GLU A 273 -6.10 -0.70 -4.69
C GLU A 273 -6.70 -1.26 -3.40
N SER A 274 -6.68 -2.57 -3.18
CA SER A 274 -7.04 -3.13 -1.86
C SER A 274 -6.10 -2.61 -0.77
N VAL A 275 -4.79 -2.60 -1.04
CA VAL A 275 -3.77 -2.04 -0.13
C VAL A 275 -3.98 -0.54 0.06
N SER A 276 -4.22 0.23 -1.00
CA SER A 276 -4.44 1.69 -0.91
C SER A 276 -5.67 2.04 -0.06
N PHE A 277 -6.76 1.29 -0.19
CA PHE A 277 -8.03 1.47 0.51
C PHE A 277 -7.94 1.13 2.00
N ASP A 278 -7.30 0.01 2.34
CA ASP A 278 -7.03 -0.37 3.73
C ASP A 278 -6.06 0.58 4.42
N PHE A 279 -5.13 1.20 3.66
CA PHE A 279 -4.24 2.23 4.18
C PHE A 279 -4.97 3.55 4.41
N ALA A 280 -5.82 3.99 3.46
CA ALA A 280 -6.64 5.20 3.60
C ALA A 280 -7.51 5.17 4.87
N ARG A 281 -8.07 4.00 5.22
CA ARG A 281 -8.83 3.80 6.46
C ARG A 281 -8.03 4.10 7.73
N GLN A 282 -6.72 3.85 7.75
CA GLN A 282 -5.84 4.13 8.89
C GLN A 282 -5.57 5.63 9.07
N TYR A 283 -5.54 6.39 7.96
CA TYR A 283 -5.28 7.83 7.96
C TYR A 283 -6.56 8.70 7.88
N ASN A 284 -7.75 8.09 7.93
CA ASN A 284 -9.03 8.79 7.84
C ASN A 284 -9.24 9.84 8.96
N SER A 285 -8.56 9.69 10.11
CA SER A 285 -8.55 10.69 11.19
C SER A 285 -7.64 11.89 10.91
N ASN A 286 -6.71 11.78 9.95
CA ASN A 286 -5.72 12.80 9.58
C ASN A 286 -5.63 12.96 8.04
N PRO A 287 -6.68 13.46 7.37
CA PRO A 287 -6.80 13.50 5.90
C PRO A 287 -5.82 14.44 5.18
N GLY A 288 -4.93 15.13 5.91
CA GLY A 288 -3.85 15.94 5.36
C GLY A 288 -2.49 15.23 5.28
N ILE A 289 -2.38 13.97 5.73
CA ILE A 289 -1.10 13.24 5.75
C ILE A 289 -0.97 12.29 4.56
N TYR A 290 -1.97 11.44 4.31
CA TYR A 290 -1.91 10.40 3.28
C TYR A 290 -2.62 10.84 1.99
N PHE A 291 -1.94 10.67 0.86
CA PHE A 291 -2.42 11.03 -0.47
C PHE A 291 -2.21 9.87 -1.43
N ARG A 292 -3.26 9.51 -2.19
CA ARG A 292 -3.23 8.46 -3.21
C ARG A 292 -3.64 9.05 -4.55
N PHE A 293 -2.74 9.03 -5.51
CA PHE A 293 -3.07 9.24 -6.91
C PHE A 293 -3.09 7.91 -7.66
N ASN A 294 -4.07 7.72 -8.53
CA ASN A 294 -4.07 6.60 -9.46
C ASN A 294 -4.86 6.98 -10.73
N VAL A 295 -4.23 6.91 -11.90
CA VAL A 295 -4.82 7.38 -13.17
C VAL A 295 -5.73 6.30 -13.74
N THR A 296 -7.01 6.61 -13.92
CA THR A 296 -7.91 5.75 -14.69
C THR A 296 -7.62 5.91 -16.19
N HIS A 297 -6.94 4.93 -16.78
CA HIS A 297 -6.81 4.83 -18.23
C HIS A 297 -8.09 4.20 -18.81
N GLY A 298 -8.46 4.61 -20.03
CA GLY A 298 -9.72 4.21 -20.66
C GLY A 298 -9.78 2.75 -21.10
N THR A 299 -10.62 2.46 -22.09
CA THR A 299 -10.92 1.10 -22.60
C THR A 299 -9.77 0.43 -23.36
N SER A 300 -8.56 0.98 -23.32
CA SER A 300 -7.35 0.39 -23.88
C SER A 300 -6.74 -0.57 -22.85
N ILE A 301 -6.87 -1.87 -23.11
CA ILE A 301 -6.17 -2.92 -22.36
C ILE A 301 -4.67 -2.70 -22.49
N LEU A 302 -4.06 -2.22 -21.42
CA LEU A 302 -2.61 -2.07 -21.30
C LEU A 302 -2.00 -3.43 -20.93
N ALA A 303 -2.04 -4.33 -21.91
CA ALA A 303 -1.10 -5.44 -22.00
C ALA A 303 0.33 -4.87 -22.12
N ALA A 304 1.33 -5.64 -21.68
CA ALA A 304 2.71 -5.15 -21.49
C ALA A 304 3.50 -4.95 -22.81
N ASP A 305 2.81 -4.87 -23.95
CA ASP A 305 3.33 -4.83 -25.33
C ASP A 305 2.82 -3.63 -26.14
N ASP A 306 1.92 -2.81 -25.58
CA ASP A 306 1.21 -1.76 -26.33
C ASP A 306 1.97 -0.43 -26.39
N TRP A 307 3.18 -0.46 -26.99
CA TRP A 307 4.07 0.71 -27.16
C TRP A 307 3.43 1.88 -27.93
N GLN A 308 2.42 1.62 -28.78
CA GLN A 308 1.72 2.64 -29.57
C GLN A 308 0.84 3.61 -28.75
N ARG A 309 0.79 3.47 -27.40
CA ARG A 309 -0.15 4.20 -26.53
C ARG A 309 0.51 5.08 -25.46
N GLU A 310 1.78 5.48 -25.63
CA GLU A 310 2.41 6.49 -24.77
C GLU A 310 1.61 7.82 -24.78
N SER A 311 1.12 8.22 -25.96
CA SER A 311 0.21 9.35 -26.16
C SER A 311 -1.02 9.29 -25.27
N ASP A 312 -1.58 8.09 -25.09
CA ASP A 312 -2.83 7.88 -24.36
C ASP A 312 -2.57 7.92 -22.85
N ILE A 313 -1.44 7.35 -22.39
CA ILE A 313 -0.99 7.46 -21.00
C ILE A 313 -0.74 8.93 -20.65
N LEU A 314 -0.05 9.68 -21.52
CA LEU A 314 0.17 11.12 -21.39
C LEU A 314 -1.15 11.91 -21.37
N ALA A 315 -2.08 11.63 -22.29
CA ALA A 315 -3.37 12.31 -22.39
C ALA A 315 -4.25 12.04 -21.16
N HIS A 316 -4.38 10.77 -20.74
CA HIS A 316 -5.14 10.40 -19.54
C HIS A 316 -4.53 11.00 -18.27
N THR A 317 -3.20 10.99 -18.13
CA THR A 317 -2.54 11.61 -16.95
C THR A 317 -2.69 13.13 -16.97
N SER A 318 -2.59 13.76 -18.14
CA SER A 318 -2.85 15.20 -18.30
C SER A 318 -4.29 15.59 -17.97
N ALA A 319 -5.27 14.77 -18.38
CA ALA A 319 -6.68 14.98 -18.03
C ALA A 319 -6.91 14.79 -16.52
N TYR A 320 -6.29 13.78 -15.92
CA TYR A 320 -6.33 13.52 -14.48
C TYR A 320 -5.76 14.70 -13.66
N LEU A 321 -4.61 15.26 -14.06
CA LEU A 321 -4.01 16.43 -13.41
C LEU A 321 -4.83 17.73 -13.56
N ARG A 322 -5.69 17.82 -14.58
CA ARG A 322 -6.63 18.93 -14.79
C ARG A 322 -7.92 18.82 -13.96
N ASP A 323 -8.19 17.67 -13.34
CA ASP A 323 -9.35 17.53 -12.44
C ASP A 323 -9.18 18.48 -11.22
N PRO A 324 -10.21 19.28 -10.87
CA PRO A 324 -10.12 20.23 -9.76
C PRO A 324 -9.79 19.58 -8.39
N ASN A 325 -10.28 18.37 -8.13
CA ASN A 325 -10.02 17.67 -6.87
C ASN A 325 -8.58 17.16 -6.81
N THR A 326 -8.08 16.61 -7.92
CA THR A 326 -6.68 16.21 -8.09
C THR A 326 -5.74 17.39 -7.93
N SER A 327 -6.04 18.52 -8.59
CA SER A 327 -5.25 19.75 -8.47
C SER A 327 -5.26 20.33 -7.05
N ALA A 328 -6.40 20.30 -6.35
CA ALA A 328 -6.50 20.71 -4.94
C ALA A 328 -5.79 19.74 -3.99
N MET A 329 -5.72 18.44 -4.32
CA MET A 329 -4.94 17.46 -3.57
C MET A 329 -3.43 17.71 -3.72
N ILE A 330 -2.97 17.99 -4.95
CA ILE A 330 -1.60 18.40 -5.23
C ILE A 330 -1.23 19.66 -4.43
N GLU A 331 -2.09 20.68 -4.40
CA GLU A 331 -1.77 21.91 -3.67
C GLU A 331 -1.52 21.67 -2.18
N LYS A 332 -2.34 20.83 -1.52
CA LYS A 332 -2.13 20.44 -0.11
C LYS A 332 -0.80 19.72 0.12
N ILE A 333 -0.37 18.90 -0.82
CA ILE A 333 0.95 18.24 -0.78
C ILE A 333 2.05 19.30 -0.90
N VAL A 334 1.95 20.18 -1.89
CA VAL A 334 2.93 21.25 -2.14
C VAL A 334 3.03 22.19 -0.93
N GLU A 335 1.90 22.57 -0.31
CA GLU A 335 1.87 23.31 0.96
C GLU A 335 2.61 22.58 2.08
N SER A 336 2.33 21.29 2.26
CA SER A 336 2.95 20.46 3.29
C SER A 336 4.45 20.30 3.07
N LEU A 337 4.87 19.97 1.85
CA LEU A 337 6.28 19.88 1.44
C LEU A 337 7.01 21.23 1.63
N CYS A 338 6.34 22.35 1.34
CA CYS A 338 6.91 23.69 1.48
C CYS A 338 6.94 24.21 2.92
N SER A 339 6.17 23.65 3.85
CA SER A 339 6.06 24.15 5.23
C SER A 339 7.36 24.00 6.04
N SER A 340 7.72 25.07 6.76
CA SER A 340 8.83 25.05 7.72
C SER A 340 8.34 24.57 9.08
N SER A 341 9.08 23.64 9.71
CA SER A 341 8.72 23.07 11.01
C SER A 341 8.60 24.15 12.11
N ARG A 342 7.38 24.47 12.53
CA ARG A 342 7.10 25.24 13.75
C ARG A 342 5.97 24.55 14.52
N PHE A 343 6.26 24.12 15.74
CA PHE A 343 5.25 23.71 16.72
C PHE A 343 5.44 24.49 18.02
N ILE A 344 4.31 24.89 18.60
CA ILE A 344 4.23 25.73 19.79
C ILE A 344 4.49 24.86 21.03
N HIS A 345 5.37 25.30 21.93
CA HIS A 345 5.52 24.71 23.25
C HIS A 345 4.35 25.11 24.16
N ASN A 346 3.84 24.16 24.93
CA ASN A 346 3.32 24.43 26.27
C ASN A 346 4.17 23.58 27.23
N GLU A 347 4.87 24.26 28.12
CA GLU A 347 5.63 23.66 29.21
C GLU A 347 4.66 23.24 30.31
N ASP A 348 4.71 21.98 30.74
CA ASP A 348 4.45 21.55 32.12
C ASP A 348 4.52 20.02 32.23
N GLN A 349 5.68 19.49 32.63
CA GLN A 349 5.83 18.44 33.65
C GLN A 349 7.30 18.00 33.78
N GLN A 350 7.84 18.22 34.97
CA GLN A 350 9.18 17.80 35.39
C GLN A 350 9.06 17.00 36.71
N LYS A 351 10.05 16.15 37.03
CA LYS A 351 10.06 15.07 38.06
C LYS A 351 9.38 13.80 37.52
N VAL A 352 9.97 12.60 37.61
CA VAL A 352 10.76 12.01 38.72
C VAL A 352 12.08 11.37 38.23
N GLU A 353 13.04 11.21 39.13
CA GLU A 353 14.42 10.74 38.90
C GLU A 353 14.68 9.23 39.10
N ASN A 354 15.76 8.74 38.48
CA ASN A 354 16.76 7.72 38.88
C ASN A 354 16.34 6.34 39.46
N ILE A 355 16.80 5.26 38.79
CA ILE A 355 17.58 4.15 39.40
C ILE A 355 18.68 3.68 38.40
N GLN A 356 19.84 3.29 38.94
CA GLN A 356 21.05 2.74 38.30
C GLN A 356 21.47 1.47 39.08
N GLU A 357 22.27 0.49 38.61
CA GLU A 357 23.05 0.31 37.37
C GLU A 357 23.31 -1.22 37.13
N ASN A 358 24.10 -1.55 36.09
CA ASN A 358 25.03 -2.71 35.96
C ASN A 358 24.75 -3.88 34.98
N ASP A 359 25.79 -4.11 34.19
CA ASP A 359 26.13 -5.16 33.20
C ASP A 359 27.14 -6.14 33.88
N PRO A 360 27.74 -7.17 33.23
CA PRO A 360 27.42 -7.87 31.97
C PRO A 360 27.37 -9.42 32.14
N ASP A 361 26.89 -10.14 31.11
CA ASP A 361 27.73 -11.13 30.39
C ASP A 361 27.01 -11.78 29.19
N THR A 362 27.80 -12.33 28.24
CA THR A 362 27.34 -12.68 26.88
C THR A 362 27.52 -14.16 26.55
N LEU A 363 26.56 -14.78 25.83
CA LEU A 363 26.72 -15.70 24.66
C LEU A 363 25.66 -16.82 24.54
N ASN A 364 25.36 -17.16 23.27
CA ASN A 364 24.70 -18.35 22.73
C ASN A 364 23.17 -18.55 22.89
N ALA A 365 22.41 -18.21 21.83
CA ALA A 365 21.32 -19.05 21.25
C ALA A 365 20.75 -18.44 19.92
N SER A 366 21.56 -18.33 18.88
CA SER A 366 21.23 -17.61 17.63
C SER A 366 20.28 -18.32 16.64
N ASN A 367 19.30 -19.10 17.13
CA ASN A 367 18.23 -19.70 16.31
C ASN A 367 16.79 -19.48 16.88
N LEU A 368 16.63 -18.61 17.88
CA LEU A 368 15.32 -18.16 18.42
C LEU A 368 15.00 -16.68 18.10
N ALA A 369 16.00 -15.93 17.63
CA ALA A 369 15.98 -14.47 17.58
C ALA A 369 14.95 -13.84 16.61
N SER A 370 14.60 -14.47 15.49
CA SER A 370 13.67 -13.87 14.51
C SER A 370 12.21 -13.83 14.98
N THR A 371 11.81 -14.79 15.81
CA THR A 371 10.55 -14.77 16.55
C THR A 371 10.63 -13.86 17.77
N ASP A 372 11.74 -13.88 18.50
CA ASP A 372 11.92 -13.04 19.70
C ASP A 372 12.07 -11.55 19.41
N GLU A 373 12.66 -11.12 18.29
CA GLU A 373 12.75 -9.70 17.93
C GLU A 373 11.38 -9.10 17.56
N ASN A 374 10.56 -9.85 16.81
CA ASN A 374 9.19 -9.43 16.52
C ASN A 374 8.32 -9.48 17.78
N GLN A 375 8.42 -10.52 18.62
CA GLN A 375 7.77 -10.52 19.93
C GLN A 375 8.25 -9.39 20.85
N SER A 376 9.54 -9.07 20.87
CA SER A 376 10.11 -7.98 21.67
C SER A 376 9.62 -6.61 21.20
N LYS A 377 9.51 -6.41 19.88
CA LYS A 377 8.91 -5.22 19.27
C LYS A 377 7.41 -5.09 19.57
N TRP A 378 6.65 -6.18 19.45
CA TRP A 378 5.23 -6.20 19.81
C TRP A 378 4.99 -6.01 21.31
N LYS A 379 5.82 -6.62 22.17
CA LYS A 379 5.81 -6.41 23.63
C LYS A 379 6.09 -4.95 23.97
N LYS A 380 7.08 -4.30 23.36
CA LYS A 380 7.37 -2.86 23.62
C LYS A 380 6.23 -1.92 23.19
N ASP A 381 5.58 -2.18 22.06
CA ASP A 381 4.41 -1.41 21.61
C ASP A 381 3.17 -1.69 22.50
N GLU A 382 2.97 -2.93 22.93
CA GLU A 382 1.97 -3.33 23.92
C GLU A 382 2.22 -2.68 25.29
N GLU A 383 3.44 -2.74 25.83
CA GLU A 383 3.87 -2.10 27.07
C GLU A 383 3.65 -0.59 27.03
N LEU A 384 4.02 0.08 25.92
CA LEU A 384 3.78 1.51 25.74
C LEU A 384 2.28 1.84 25.72
N LYS A 385 1.46 1.02 25.04
CA LYS A 385 0.00 1.18 25.01
C LYS A 385 -0.66 0.89 26.35
N LEU A 386 -0.17 -0.11 27.09
CA LEU A 386 -0.61 -0.45 28.46
C LEU A 386 -0.23 0.66 29.44
N HIS A 387 0.99 1.19 29.37
CA HIS A 387 1.44 2.31 30.19
C HIS A 387 0.62 3.57 29.91
N LYS A 388 0.40 3.90 28.63
CA LYS A 388 -0.46 5.00 28.19
C LYS A 388 -1.91 4.82 28.65
N LEU A 389 -2.45 3.61 28.59
CA LEU A 389 -3.79 3.28 29.08
C LEU A 389 -3.87 3.46 30.60
N ALA A 390 -2.89 2.97 31.37
CA ALA A 390 -2.82 3.15 32.82
C ALA A 390 -2.74 4.63 33.21
N LEU A 391 -1.92 5.42 32.51
CA LEU A 391 -1.81 6.87 32.71
C LEU A 391 -3.13 7.58 32.39
N GLN A 392 -3.82 7.20 31.30
CA GLN A 392 -5.12 7.77 30.94
C GLN A 392 -6.24 7.38 31.91
N LYS A 393 -6.27 6.12 32.39
CA LYS A 393 -7.17 5.69 33.48
C LYS A 393 -6.95 6.54 34.74
N LYS A 394 -5.69 6.82 35.10
CA LYS A 394 -5.35 7.64 36.27
C LYS A 394 -5.69 9.14 36.09
N LEU A 395 -5.44 9.71 34.92
CA LEU A 395 -5.65 11.14 34.65
C LEU A 395 -7.12 11.50 34.37
N TYR A 396 -7.85 10.63 33.69
CA TYR A 396 -9.18 10.95 33.16
C TYR A 396 -10.29 10.00 33.62
N GLY A 397 -9.95 8.89 34.28
CA GLY A 397 -10.89 7.81 34.60
C GLY A 397 -11.08 6.82 33.45
N GLU A 398 -11.71 5.67 33.76
CA GLU A 398 -11.95 4.60 32.78
C GLU A 398 -12.99 4.98 31.72
N GLU A 399 -13.99 5.77 32.10
CA GLU A 399 -15.12 6.16 31.25
C GLU A 399 -14.78 7.26 30.23
N HIS A 400 -13.62 7.92 30.35
CA HIS A 400 -13.29 9.06 29.51
C HIS A 400 -13.05 8.63 28.06
N PRO A 401 -13.53 9.38 27.04
CA PRO A 401 -13.42 9.00 25.63
C PRO A 401 -12.00 8.67 25.15
N LYS A 402 -10.97 9.36 25.66
CA LYS A 402 -9.56 9.05 25.35
C LYS A 402 -9.15 7.66 25.87
N THR A 403 -9.58 7.29 27.08
CA THR A 403 -9.29 6.01 27.73
C THR A 403 -9.97 4.86 26.98
N LEU A 404 -11.26 5.02 26.64
CA LEU A 404 -12.02 4.06 25.82
C LEU A 404 -11.42 3.90 24.41
N LEU A 405 -10.90 4.97 23.81
CA LEU A 405 -10.17 4.92 22.54
C LEU A 405 -8.84 4.17 22.68
N ALA A 406 -8.07 4.40 23.75
CA ALA A 406 -6.82 3.67 23.98
C ALA A 406 -7.06 2.16 24.18
N MET A 407 -8.09 1.77 24.93
CA MET A 407 -8.53 0.36 25.04
C MET A 407 -8.88 -0.24 23.66
N SER A 408 -9.61 0.52 22.82
CA SER A 408 -10.00 0.07 21.47
C SER A 408 -8.81 -0.11 20.54
N ASN A 409 -7.78 0.73 20.69
CA ASN A 409 -6.55 0.68 19.90
C ASN A 409 -5.63 -0.46 20.37
N LEU A 410 -5.59 -0.75 21.67
CA LEU A 410 -4.91 -1.92 22.22
C LEU A 410 -5.60 -3.22 21.74
N ALA A 411 -6.94 -3.27 21.77
CA ALA A 411 -7.70 -4.38 21.21
C ALA A 411 -7.39 -4.62 19.72
N ALA A 412 -7.37 -3.56 18.89
CA ALA A 412 -6.98 -3.65 17.49
C ALA A 412 -5.50 -4.07 17.29
N THR A 413 -4.64 -3.81 18.27
CA THR A 413 -3.25 -4.29 18.28
C THR A 413 -3.23 -5.81 18.51
N TYR A 414 -4.02 -6.32 19.45
CA TYR A 414 -4.19 -7.75 19.66
C TYR A 414 -4.84 -8.44 18.45
N GLU A 415 -5.83 -7.83 17.78
CA GLU A 415 -6.35 -8.34 16.49
C GLU A 415 -5.22 -8.50 15.46
N SER A 416 -4.33 -7.51 15.33
CA SER A 416 -3.20 -7.59 14.38
C SER A 416 -2.14 -8.64 14.73
N GLN A 417 -2.07 -9.05 16.01
CA GLN A 417 -1.21 -10.12 16.50
C GLN A 417 -1.92 -11.50 16.52
N SER A 418 -3.16 -11.60 16.00
CA SER A 418 -4.04 -12.78 16.11
C SER A 418 -4.35 -13.22 17.56
N ARG A 419 -4.22 -12.30 18.52
CA ARG A 419 -4.53 -12.47 19.95
C ARG A 419 -6.00 -12.16 20.21
N TRP A 420 -6.86 -13.01 19.66
CA TRP A 420 -8.30 -12.73 19.56
C TRP A 420 -9.02 -12.67 20.91
N LYS A 421 -8.50 -13.33 21.96
CA LYS A 421 -9.11 -13.33 23.29
C LYS A 421 -8.89 -11.99 24.00
N GLU A 422 -7.66 -11.48 23.99
CA GLU A 422 -7.33 -10.20 24.62
C GLU A 422 -7.98 -9.02 23.86
N ALA A 423 -8.16 -9.14 22.54
CA ALA A 423 -8.97 -8.22 21.75
C ALA A 423 -10.45 -8.23 22.18
N GLU A 424 -11.03 -9.44 22.32
CA GLU A 424 -12.40 -9.66 22.76
C GLU A 424 -12.65 -9.09 24.17
N GLU A 425 -11.79 -9.38 25.15
CA GLU A 425 -11.91 -8.88 26.53
C GLU A 425 -11.98 -7.34 26.58
N LEU A 426 -11.09 -6.67 25.83
CA LEU A 426 -11.10 -5.21 25.75
C LEU A 426 -12.34 -4.66 25.02
N TYR A 427 -12.80 -5.30 23.95
CA TYR A 427 -14.04 -4.85 23.28
C TYR A 427 -15.29 -5.12 24.12
N LEU A 428 -15.37 -6.24 24.84
CA LEU A 428 -16.43 -6.54 25.79
C LEU A 428 -16.43 -5.58 26.99
N HIS A 429 -15.28 -5.07 27.42
CA HIS A 429 -15.18 -4.03 28.44
C HIS A 429 -15.60 -2.64 27.91
N VAL A 430 -15.15 -2.25 26.71
CA VAL A 430 -15.44 -0.93 26.13
C VAL A 430 -16.89 -0.78 25.64
N LEU A 431 -17.48 -1.83 25.09
CA LEU A 431 -18.81 -1.79 24.50
C LEU A 431 -19.92 -1.33 25.46
N PRO A 432 -20.11 -1.88 26.67
CA PRO A 432 -21.15 -1.44 27.59
C PRO A 432 -20.93 0.00 28.08
N LEU A 433 -19.67 0.42 28.26
CA LEU A 433 -19.34 1.81 28.60
C LEU A 433 -19.76 2.77 27.48
N ARG A 434 -19.44 2.45 26.21
CA ARG A 434 -19.90 3.23 25.05
C ARG A 434 -21.42 3.20 24.87
N LYS A 435 -22.08 2.05 25.07
CA LYS A 435 -23.55 1.97 25.06
C LYS A 435 -24.19 2.89 26.10
N ARG A 436 -23.66 2.98 27.32
CA ARG A 436 -24.16 3.88 28.37
C ARG A 436 -23.87 5.36 28.09
N LEU A 437 -22.63 5.69 27.72
CA LEU A 437 -22.16 7.07 27.61
C LEU A 437 -22.59 7.75 26.30
N LEU A 438 -22.56 7.00 25.20
CA LEU A 438 -22.77 7.53 23.84
C LEU A 438 -24.09 7.09 23.21
N ARG A 439 -24.77 6.09 23.81
CA ARG A 439 -25.91 5.33 23.26
C ARG A 439 -25.49 4.34 22.17
N GLU A 440 -26.36 3.36 21.90
CA GLU A 440 -26.09 2.27 20.95
C GLU A 440 -25.92 2.74 19.50
N GLU A 441 -26.67 3.77 19.10
CA GLU A 441 -26.66 4.34 17.74
C GLU A 441 -25.41 5.19 17.43
N HIS A 442 -24.52 5.43 18.40
CA HIS A 442 -23.35 6.29 18.19
C HIS A 442 -22.30 5.64 17.29
N PRO A 443 -21.65 6.39 16.37
CA PRO A 443 -20.63 5.84 15.49
C PRO A 443 -19.56 4.99 16.19
N ASP A 444 -19.01 5.46 17.31
CA ASP A 444 -17.98 4.72 18.06
C ASP A 444 -18.50 3.42 18.69
N THR A 445 -19.74 3.41 19.17
CA THR A 445 -20.40 2.20 19.69
C THR A 445 -20.57 1.18 18.57
N LEU A 446 -21.07 1.62 17.41
CA LEU A 446 -21.24 0.80 16.21
C LEU A 446 -19.91 0.29 15.63
N ILE A 447 -18.84 1.08 15.71
CA ILE A 447 -17.47 0.65 15.36
C ILE A 447 -17.00 -0.45 16.32
N THR A 448 -17.24 -0.30 17.63
CA THR A 448 -16.88 -1.30 18.65
C THR A 448 -17.59 -2.62 18.40
N MET A 449 -18.91 -2.58 18.12
CA MET A 449 -19.70 -3.77 17.76
C MET A 449 -19.20 -4.41 16.46
N SER A 450 -18.85 -3.60 15.45
CA SER A 450 -18.30 -4.11 14.18
C SER A 450 -16.93 -4.78 14.36
N ARG A 451 -16.09 -4.26 15.27
CA ARG A 451 -14.79 -4.85 15.62
C ARG A 451 -14.95 -6.16 16.38
N LEU A 452 -15.76 -6.17 17.44
CA LEU A 452 -16.05 -7.40 18.19
C LEU A 452 -16.63 -8.51 17.29
N ALA A 453 -17.50 -8.16 16.33
CA ALA A 453 -17.98 -9.12 15.33
C ALA A 453 -16.85 -9.64 14.41
N PHE A 454 -15.89 -8.81 14.03
CA PHE A 454 -14.69 -9.27 13.30
C PHE A 454 -13.80 -10.17 14.18
N THR A 455 -13.61 -9.82 15.45
CA THR A 455 -12.89 -10.66 16.41
C THR A 455 -13.54 -12.05 16.54
N TYR A 456 -14.87 -12.12 16.69
CA TYR A 456 -15.62 -13.38 16.70
C TYR A 456 -15.51 -14.15 15.38
N ARG A 457 -15.56 -13.48 14.23
CA ARG A 457 -15.38 -14.12 12.92
C ARG A 457 -14.01 -14.79 12.81
N SER A 458 -12.95 -14.13 13.26
CA SER A 458 -11.59 -14.70 13.30
C SER A 458 -11.47 -15.89 14.25
N GLN A 459 -12.32 -15.98 15.27
CA GLN A 459 -12.46 -17.15 16.15
C GLN A 459 -13.42 -18.23 15.60
N SER A 460 -13.95 -18.08 14.37
CA SER A 460 -15.03 -18.94 13.81
C SER A 460 -16.33 -18.97 14.64
N ARG A 461 -16.58 -17.93 15.44
CA ARG A 461 -17.78 -17.75 16.27
C ARG A 461 -18.88 -17.06 15.47
N TRP A 462 -19.45 -17.83 14.55
CA TRP A 462 -20.36 -17.33 13.51
C TRP A 462 -21.66 -16.75 14.05
N LYS A 463 -22.24 -17.34 15.11
CA LYS A 463 -23.52 -16.89 15.69
C LYS A 463 -23.39 -15.49 16.30
N GLU A 464 -22.36 -15.27 17.12
CA GLU A 464 -22.12 -13.99 17.78
C GLU A 464 -21.65 -12.91 16.78
N THR A 465 -20.98 -13.33 15.70
CA THR A 465 -20.66 -12.46 14.55
C THR A 465 -21.93 -11.96 13.86
N GLU A 466 -22.84 -12.87 13.53
CA GLU A 466 -24.12 -12.59 12.86
C GLU A 466 -25.01 -11.70 13.74
N GLU A 467 -25.15 -12.02 15.02
CA GLU A 467 -25.95 -11.24 15.97
C GLU A 467 -25.47 -9.78 16.04
N LEU A 468 -24.16 -9.55 16.23
CA LEU A 468 -23.61 -8.19 16.27
C LEU A 468 -23.73 -7.46 14.93
N GLN A 469 -23.54 -8.15 13.80
CA GLN A 469 -23.68 -7.54 12.47
C GLN A 469 -25.14 -7.17 12.16
N LEU A 470 -26.11 -8.01 12.56
CA LEU A 470 -27.55 -7.72 12.49
C LEU A 470 -27.94 -6.54 13.39
N GLN A 471 -27.42 -6.47 14.62
CA GLN A 471 -27.63 -5.32 15.51
C GLN A 471 -27.07 -4.03 14.90
N VAL A 472 -25.82 -4.03 14.41
CA VAL A 472 -25.20 -2.87 13.75
C VAL A 472 -25.98 -2.45 12.50
N LEU A 473 -26.43 -3.40 11.67
CA LEU A 473 -27.21 -3.12 10.48
C LEU A 473 -28.56 -2.48 10.86
N THR A 474 -29.28 -3.06 11.83
CA THR A 474 -30.57 -2.55 12.32
C THR A 474 -30.45 -1.13 12.88
N LEU A 475 -29.45 -0.88 13.72
CA LEU A 475 -29.19 0.44 14.28
C LEU A 475 -28.82 1.48 13.20
N ARG A 476 -28.01 1.11 12.20
CA ARG A 476 -27.67 2.00 11.07
C ARG A 476 -28.89 2.28 10.19
N LYS A 477 -29.66 1.25 9.81
CA LYS A 477 -30.92 1.39 9.06
C LYS A 477 -31.89 2.36 9.77
N LYS A 478 -32.07 2.20 11.09
CA LYS A 478 -32.91 3.09 11.90
C LYS A 478 -32.37 4.52 12.01
N LYS A 479 -31.05 4.69 12.20
CA LYS A 479 -30.44 5.98 12.52
C LYS A 479 -30.17 6.89 11.33
N ILE A 480 -29.67 6.31 10.24
CA ILE A 480 -29.27 7.05 9.03
C ILE A 480 -30.00 6.56 7.78
N GLY A 481 -30.77 5.47 7.84
CA GLY A 481 -31.44 4.91 6.67
C GLY A 481 -30.60 3.88 5.92
N GLU A 482 -31.25 3.14 5.02
CA GLU A 482 -30.61 2.05 4.28
C GLU A 482 -29.65 2.53 3.20
N GLU A 483 -29.93 3.71 2.64
CA GLU A 483 -29.21 4.27 1.47
C GLU A 483 -27.83 4.86 1.80
N TYR A 484 -27.46 4.96 3.08
CA TYR A 484 -26.19 5.57 3.46
C TYR A 484 -25.03 4.60 3.27
N PRO A 485 -23.85 5.04 2.78
CA PRO A 485 -22.71 4.16 2.52
C PRO A 485 -22.31 3.29 3.71
N LYS A 486 -22.37 3.82 4.93
CA LYS A 486 -22.07 3.05 6.17
C LYS A 486 -23.10 1.94 6.46
N THR A 487 -24.34 2.07 5.99
CA THR A 487 -25.36 1.01 6.11
C THR A 487 -25.11 -0.08 5.07
N LEU A 488 -24.75 0.29 3.84
CA LEU A 488 -24.32 -0.65 2.79
C LEU A 488 -23.04 -1.41 3.17
N ASP A 489 -22.09 -0.77 3.85
CA ASP A 489 -20.89 -1.45 4.40
C ASP A 489 -21.28 -2.52 5.44
N ALA A 490 -22.29 -2.24 6.28
CA ALA A 490 -22.79 -3.20 7.26
C ALA A 490 -23.52 -4.38 6.59
N MET A 491 -24.30 -4.13 5.53
CA MET A 491 -24.86 -5.18 4.67
C MET A 491 -23.74 -6.03 4.06
N SER A 492 -22.74 -5.41 3.43
CA SER A 492 -21.61 -6.12 2.80
C SER A 492 -20.86 -7.04 3.78
N ASN A 493 -20.68 -6.61 5.03
CA ASN A 493 -20.05 -7.43 6.06
C ASN A 493 -20.91 -8.65 6.44
N LEU A 494 -22.22 -8.48 6.59
CA LEU A 494 -23.15 -9.57 6.90
C LEU A 494 -23.25 -10.58 5.73
N ALA A 495 -23.33 -10.11 4.49
CA ALA A 495 -23.28 -10.98 3.31
C ALA A 495 -21.97 -11.79 3.27
N ALA A 496 -20.82 -11.16 3.51
CA ALA A 496 -19.54 -11.86 3.56
C ALA A 496 -19.44 -12.89 4.71
N THR A 497 -20.16 -12.67 5.81
CA THR A 497 -20.31 -13.64 6.91
C THR A 497 -21.16 -14.84 6.51
N TYR A 498 -22.24 -14.64 5.74
CA TYR A 498 -23.03 -15.74 5.18
C TYR A 498 -22.29 -16.51 4.08
N GLU A 499 -21.59 -15.81 3.18
CA GLU A 499 -20.68 -16.41 2.17
C GLU A 499 -19.63 -17.31 2.84
N SER A 500 -19.04 -16.87 3.97
CA SER A 500 -18.06 -17.67 4.73
C SER A 500 -18.65 -18.91 5.40
N GLN A 501 -19.96 -18.94 5.63
CA GLN A 501 -20.70 -20.09 6.16
C GLN A 501 -21.29 -20.97 5.05
N SER A 502 -21.03 -20.67 3.77
CA SER A 502 -21.72 -21.27 2.61
C SER A 502 -23.25 -21.13 2.66
N ARG A 503 -23.75 -20.11 3.38
CA ARG A 503 -25.18 -19.74 3.48
C ARG A 503 -25.56 -18.85 2.30
N TRP A 504 -25.50 -19.45 1.11
CA TRP A 504 -25.54 -18.72 -0.16
C TRP A 504 -26.86 -18.00 -0.42
N LYS A 505 -27.99 -18.49 0.14
CA LYS A 505 -29.32 -17.88 -0.04
C LYS A 505 -29.42 -16.56 0.73
N GLU A 506 -29.03 -16.57 2.01
CA GLU A 506 -29.04 -15.35 2.83
C GLU A 506 -28.01 -14.32 2.35
N ALA A 507 -26.88 -14.79 1.79
CA ALA A 507 -25.93 -13.92 1.10
C ALA A 507 -26.52 -13.28 -0.17
N GLU A 508 -27.19 -14.08 -1.00
CA GLU A 508 -27.87 -13.64 -2.23
C GLU A 508 -28.95 -12.59 -1.96
N GLU A 509 -29.88 -12.86 -1.04
CA GLU A 509 -30.96 -11.93 -0.66
C GLU A 509 -30.40 -10.57 -0.24
N LEU A 510 -29.38 -10.57 0.61
CA LEU A 510 -28.76 -9.34 1.12
C LEU A 510 -27.98 -8.58 0.03
N ARG A 511 -27.35 -9.31 -0.91
CA ARG A 511 -26.62 -8.73 -2.05
C ARG A 511 -27.56 -8.15 -3.11
N LEU A 512 -28.68 -8.82 -3.39
CA LEU A 512 -29.78 -8.31 -4.23
C LEU A 512 -30.36 -7.01 -3.68
N HIS A 513 -30.69 -6.98 -2.37
CA HIS A 513 -31.17 -5.77 -1.69
C HIS A 513 -30.16 -4.62 -1.82
N MET A 514 -28.88 -4.91 -1.55
CA MET A 514 -27.82 -3.92 -1.64
C MET A 514 -27.62 -3.40 -3.08
N LEU A 515 -27.74 -4.26 -4.08
CA LEU A 515 -27.66 -3.89 -5.49
C LEU A 515 -28.79 -2.92 -5.90
N VAL A 516 -30.04 -3.18 -5.47
CA VAL A 516 -31.17 -2.27 -5.73
C VAL A 516 -30.90 -0.88 -5.13
N LEU A 517 -30.43 -0.83 -3.88
CA LEU A 517 -30.05 0.44 -3.24
C LEU A 517 -28.92 1.14 -3.99
N GLN A 518 -27.86 0.42 -4.38
CA GLN A 518 -26.72 1.01 -5.08
C GLN A 518 -27.07 1.52 -6.48
N LYS A 519 -27.93 0.81 -7.23
CA LYS A 519 -28.51 1.30 -8.49
C LYS A 519 -29.25 2.63 -8.28
N LYS A 520 -30.02 2.77 -7.19
CA LYS A 520 -30.74 4.00 -6.85
C LYS A 520 -29.82 5.15 -6.44
N ILE A 521 -28.85 4.89 -5.55
CA ILE A 521 -27.99 5.94 -4.95
C ILE A 521 -26.94 6.44 -5.93
N PHE A 522 -26.31 5.52 -6.66
CA PHE A 522 -25.13 5.82 -7.47
C PHE A 522 -25.36 5.70 -8.98
N GLY A 523 -26.50 5.14 -9.41
CA GLY A 523 -26.76 4.78 -10.79
C GLY A 523 -26.20 3.40 -11.17
N GLU A 524 -26.69 2.86 -12.27
CA GLU A 524 -26.37 1.49 -12.72
C GLU A 524 -24.90 1.32 -13.11
N LYS A 525 -24.29 2.34 -13.71
CA LYS A 525 -22.90 2.30 -14.24
C LYS A 525 -21.82 2.63 -13.20
N HIS A 526 -22.20 2.93 -11.96
CA HIS A 526 -21.22 3.36 -10.95
C HIS A 526 -20.40 2.18 -10.41
N PRO A 527 -19.08 2.34 -10.16
CA PRO A 527 -18.20 1.22 -9.78
C PRO A 527 -18.68 0.38 -8.59
N LYS A 528 -19.32 0.99 -7.58
CA LYS A 528 -19.89 0.25 -6.43
C LYS A 528 -21.06 -0.64 -6.83
N THR A 529 -21.89 -0.19 -7.77
CA THR A 529 -23.03 -0.94 -8.31
C THR A 529 -22.53 -2.13 -9.14
N LEU A 530 -21.58 -1.89 -10.04
CA LEU A 530 -20.96 -2.94 -10.86
C LEU A 530 -20.25 -4.00 -10.00
N LEU A 531 -19.54 -3.58 -8.94
CA LEU A 531 -18.92 -4.50 -7.97
C LEU A 531 -19.95 -5.38 -7.26
N ALA A 532 -21.14 -4.86 -6.93
CA ALA A 532 -22.20 -5.66 -6.32
C ALA A 532 -22.83 -6.65 -7.30
N ILE A 533 -22.98 -6.30 -8.58
CA ILE A 533 -23.41 -7.25 -9.62
C ILE A 533 -22.39 -8.40 -9.75
N SER A 534 -21.10 -8.08 -9.81
CA SER A 534 -20.02 -9.08 -9.85
C SER A 534 -20.00 -9.98 -8.60
N LYS A 535 -20.25 -9.42 -7.41
CA LYS A 535 -20.36 -10.23 -6.18
C LYS A 535 -21.59 -11.13 -6.16
N LEU A 536 -22.71 -10.70 -6.76
CA LEU A 536 -23.90 -11.52 -6.90
C LEU A 536 -23.68 -12.66 -7.93
N ALA A 537 -23.04 -12.38 -9.07
CA ALA A 537 -22.65 -13.40 -10.04
C ALA A 537 -21.71 -14.46 -9.43
N SER A 538 -20.76 -14.06 -8.57
CA SER A 538 -19.89 -14.99 -7.82
C SER A 538 -20.66 -15.89 -6.84
N ILE A 539 -21.77 -15.42 -6.27
CA ILE A 539 -22.66 -16.24 -5.44
C ILE A 539 -23.44 -17.23 -6.31
N TYR A 540 -23.97 -16.80 -7.45
CA TYR A 540 -24.62 -17.70 -8.40
C TYR A 540 -23.68 -18.79 -8.93
N GLN A 541 -22.42 -18.46 -9.24
CA GLN A 541 -21.38 -19.45 -9.56
C GLN A 541 -21.16 -20.46 -8.42
N SER A 542 -21.11 -19.97 -7.17
CA SER A 542 -20.94 -20.80 -5.97
C SER A 542 -22.17 -21.67 -5.65
N GLN A 543 -23.35 -21.30 -6.15
CA GLN A 543 -24.57 -22.11 -6.13
C GLN A 543 -24.71 -23.03 -7.37
N GLY A 544 -23.79 -22.99 -8.33
CA GLY A 544 -23.89 -23.73 -9.61
C GLY A 544 -24.88 -23.13 -10.63
N ARG A 545 -25.44 -21.95 -10.35
CA ARG A 545 -26.39 -21.20 -11.21
C ARG A 545 -25.65 -20.41 -12.29
N LEU A 546 -24.90 -21.12 -13.13
CA LEU A 546 -23.99 -20.51 -14.12
C LEU A 546 -24.70 -19.58 -15.12
N ASN A 547 -25.90 -19.96 -15.59
CA ASN A 547 -26.66 -19.15 -16.55
C ASN A 547 -27.08 -17.78 -15.98
N GLU A 548 -27.47 -17.73 -14.71
CA GLU A 548 -27.88 -16.48 -14.05
C GLU A 548 -26.65 -15.63 -13.69
N ALA A 549 -25.50 -16.27 -13.41
CA ALA A 549 -24.23 -15.57 -13.28
C ALA A 549 -23.80 -14.92 -14.61
N GLU A 550 -23.92 -15.68 -15.71
CA GLU A 550 -23.65 -15.18 -17.07
C GLU A 550 -24.61 -14.03 -17.45
N GLU A 551 -25.91 -14.12 -17.13
CA GLU A 551 -26.87 -13.03 -17.36
C GLU A 551 -26.50 -11.75 -16.61
N LEU A 552 -26.08 -11.84 -15.35
CA LEU A 552 -25.61 -10.68 -14.57
C LEU A 552 -24.28 -10.11 -15.11
N GLU A 553 -23.35 -10.96 -15.53
CA GLU A 553 -22.09 -10.54 -16.15
C GLU A 553 -22.35 -9.89 -17.53
N LEU A 554 -23.32 -10.39 -18.31
CA LEU A 554 -23.80 -9.78 -19.56
C LEU A 554 -24.51 -8.44 -19.31
N GLN A 555 -25.28 -8.30 -18.22
CA GLN A 555 -25.85 -7.01 -17.83
C GLN A 555 -24.75 -5.98 -17.55
N VAL A 556 -23.68 -6.36 -16.84
CA VAL A 556 -22.51 -5.48 -16.62
C VAL A 556 -21.80 -5.13 -17.94
N LEU A 557 -21.75 -6.05 -18.90
CA LEU A 557 -21.13 -5.83 -20.22
C LEU A 557 -21.98 -4.97 -21.19
N THR A 558 -23.24 -4.67 -20.85
CA THR A 558 -24.17 -3.89 -21.68
C THR A 558 -24.48 -2.48 -21.13
N LEU A 559 -24.15 -2.23 -19.86
CA LEU A 559 -24.28 -0.94 -19.17
C LEU A 559 -23.06 -0.03 -19.39
#